data_AF-A0A150R5R8-F1
#
_entry.id   AF-A0A150R5R8-F1
#
_cell.length_a   1.000
_cell.length_b   1.000
_cell.length_c   1.000
_cell.angle_alpha   90.00
_cell.angle_beta   90.00
_cell.angle_gamma   90.00
#
_symmetry.space_group_name_H-M   'P 1'
#
loop_
_entity.id
_entity.type
_entity.pdbx_description
1 polymer ?
#
loop_
_entity_poly.entity_id
_entity_poly.type
_entity_poly.pdbx_seq_one_letter_code
_entity_poly.pdbx_strand_id
1 'polypeptide(L)'
;MRELTTPPDAIFDPITGAARVGSYRGELPRVDLAQIAPRTLDRVLKHKRWTYVAIASDEVFIAAAVVHLGYLANTFGVVFDKAGRRLLVDRSTIGPPFAASVGDVGGEGSSARAWLPRGRVRIERPRGQASVTVAAAFRGLELHARLDSRVAPPAISVISEAKGGVLIATEKRQLLGVEGEASVLGRRITLDGALASYDYTSGLMPRRTTWRWAIALGRAQSGERVGLNVGEGFVGDAECALWVDGDLFPLAEGRFTFDAARPLDPWHVRTADGAVDLRFIPGAAHSNHTNLGVLASEFLQPIGLTSGTVRVPDGRVLELRDVLGVAEDQVISW
;
A
#
# COMPACT_ATOMS: atom_id res chain seq x y z
N MET A 1 -21.59 -9.87 -0.35
CA MET A 1 -20.51 -8.85 -0.33
C MET A 1 -20.47 -8.28 1.07
N ARG A 2 -19.29 -8.13 1.69
CA ARG A 2 -19.16 -7.51 3.02
C ARG A 2 -19.72 -6.09 2.99
N GLU A 3 -20.39 -5.64 4.05
CA GLU A 3 -20.83 -4.26 4.16
C GLU A 3 -19.71 -3.38 4.73
N LEU A 4 -19.49 -2.20 4.13
CA LEU A 4 -18.55 -1.20 4.65
C LEU A 4 -19.34 -0.14 5.39
N THR A 5 -19.09 0.01 6.69
CA THR A 5 -19.74 1.02 7.53
C THR A 5 -18.95 2.33 7.54
N THR A 6 -19.50 3.37 8.14
CA THR A 6 -18.77 4.63 8.35
C THR A 6 -17.64 4.41 9.38
N PRO A 7 -16.43 4.97 9.17
CA PRO A 7 -15.36 4.91 10.15
C PRO A 7 -15.81 5.39 11.52
N PRO A 8 -15.35 4.76 12.61
CA PRO A 8 -15.67 5.22 13.95
C PRO A 8 -14.96 6.55 14.25
N ASP A 9 -15.41 7.27 15.29
CA ASP A 9 -14.75 8.50 15.76
C ASP A 9 -13.44 8.24 16.52
N ALA A 10 -13.24 7.01 17.01
CA ALA A 10 -12.01 6.53 17.67
C ALA A 10 -11.80 5.03 17.41
N ILE A 11 -10.55 4.56 17.54
CA ILE A 11 -10.20 3.14 17.39
C ILE A 11 -10.74 2.28 18.53
N PHE A 12 -10.82 2.84 19.73
CA PHE A 12 -11.36 2.18 20.91
C PHE A 12 -12.67 2.85 21.30
N ASP A 13 -13.62 2.04 21.75
CA ASP A 13 -14.84 2.54 22.35
C ASP A 13 -14.54 3.22 23.71
N PRO A 14 -14.95 4.48 23.93
CA PRO A 14 -14.57 5.23 25.13
C PRO A 14 -15.24 4.73 26.41
N ILE A 15 -16.31 3.92 26.31
CA ILE A 15 -17.06 3.40 27.47
C ILE A 15 -16.53 2.02 27.84
N THR A 16 -16.43 1.13 26.85
CA THR A 16 -16.07 -0.28 27.06
C THR A 16 -14.58 -0.55 26.94
N GLY A 17 -13.83 0.34 26.29
CA GLY A 17 -12.42 0.14 25.95
C GLY A 17 -12.20 -0.91 24.86
N ALA A 18 -13.25 -1.47 24.27
CA ALA A 18 -13.14 -2.48 23.21
C ALA A 18 -12.62 -1.85 21.91
N ALA A 19 -11.78 -2.58 21.17
CA ALA A 19 -11.39 -2.16 19.83
C ALA A 19 -12.60 -2.22 18.90
N ARG A 20 -12.81 -1.16 18.11
CA ARG A 20 -13.87 -1.11 17.10
C ARG A 20 -13.38 -1.79 15.84
N VAL A 21 -13.36 -3.13 15.87
CA VAL A 21 -12.93 -3.97 14.74
C VAL A 21 -13.95 -3.89 13.61
N GLY A 22 -13.47 -3.76 12.37
CA GLY A 22 -14.33 -3.71 11.19
C GLY A 22 -13.63 -3.16 9.94
N SER A 23 -14.39 -3.17 8.84
CA SER A 23 -14.02 -2.55 7.57
C SER A 23 -14.94 -1.37 7.28
N TYR A 24 -14.36 -0.26 6.86
CA TYR A 24 -15.01 1.03 6.79
C TYR A 24 -14.83 1.69 5.42
N ARG A 25 -15.83 2.46 5.00
CA ARG A 25 -15.80 3.33 3.82
C ARG A 25 -15.43 4.74 4.27
N GLY A 26 -14.18 5.14 4.09
CA GLY A 26 -13.68 6.44 4.49
C GLY A 26 -12.33 6.35 5.19
N GLU A 27 -11.88 7.47 5.75
CA GLU A 27 -10.58 7.62 6.41
C GLU A 27 -10.71 7.28 7.90
N LEU A 28 -9.66 6.68 8.49
CA LEU A 28 -9.67 6.34 9.91
C LEU A 28 -9.50 7.59 10.78
N PRO A 29 -10.04 7.56 12.03
CA PRO A 29 -9.62 8.50 13.05
C PRO A 29 -8.16 8.25 13.44
N ARG A 30 -7.66 9.05 14.38
CA ARG A 30 -6.34 8.87 14.97
C ARG A 30 -6.13 7.45 15.50
N VAL A 31 -5.12 6.77 14.98
CA VAL A 31 -4.63 5.45 15.40
C VAL A 31 -3.67 5.58 16.58
N ASP A 32 -4.23 5.66 17.78
CA ASP A 32 -3.49 5.56 19.04
C ASP A 32 -3.67 4.18 19.66
N LEU A 33 -2.56 3.45 19.83
CA LEU A 33 -2.54 2.10 20.39
C LEU A 33 -1.99 2.06 21.83
N ALA A 34 -1.81 3.23 22.47
CA ALA A 34 -1.26 3.31 23.82
C ALA A 34 -2.10 2.55 24.86
N GLN A 35 -3.41 2.43 24.66
CA GLN A 35 -4.32 1.69 25.55
C GLN A 35 -3.95 0.20 25.67
N ILE A 36 -3.52 -0.43 24.57
CA ILE A 36 -3.18 -1.86 24.52
C ILE A 36 -1.66 -2.13 24.52
N ALA A 37 -0.84 -1.09 24.40
CA ALA A 37 0.61 -1.13 24.59
C ALA A 37 1.07 0.05 25.47
N PRO A 38 0.75 0.06 26.78
CA PRO A 38 1.03 1.18 27.66
C PRO A 38 2.53 1.35 27.96
N ARG A 39 3.31 0.26 27.89
CA ARG A 39 4.76 0.31 28.12
C ARG A 39 5.49 0.77 26.86
N THR A 40 6.44 1.69 27.03
CA THR A 40 7.27 2.19 25.92
C THR A 40 8.01 1.07 25.20
N LEU A 41 8.51 0.08 25.95
CA LEU A 41 9.22 -1.06 25.36
C LEU A 41 8.32 -1.90 24.44
N ASP A 42 7.07 -2.14 24.82
CA ASP A 42 6.11 -2.88 23.98
C ASP A 42 5.85 -2.11 22.68
N ARG A 43 5.72 -0.79 22.73
CA ARG A 43 5.56 0.05 21.52
C ARG A 43 6.81 0.00 20.65
N VAL A 44 8.00 0.17 21.21
CA VAL A 44 9.25 0.09 20.44
C VAL A 44 9.42 -1.27 19.76
N LEU A 45 9.09 -2.36 20.45
CA LEU A 45 9.29 -3.71 19.92
C LEU A 45 8.17 -4.19 18.99
N LYS A 46 6.92 -3.76 19.18
CA LYS A 46 5.77 -4.32 18.45
C LYS A 46 5.10 -3.33 17.50
N HIS A 47 5.18 -2.03 17.77
CA HIS A 47 4.51 -1.04 16.92
C HIS A 47 5.28 -0.85 15.62
N LYS A 48 4.64 -1.20 14.51
CA LYS A 48 5.15 -1.01 13.16
C LYS A 48 4.20 -0.09 12.41
N ARG A 49 4.77 0.86 11.69
CA ARG A 49 4.03 1.84 10.88
C ARG A 49 4.69 2.03 9.54
N TRP A 50 3.89 2.20 8.50
CA TRP A 50 4.39 2.60 7.19
C TRP A 50 3.35 3.35 6.38
N THR A 51 3.86 4.15 5.45
CA THR A 51 3.09 4.72 4.35
C THR A 51 3.79 4.38 3.06
N TYR A 52 3.06 3.75 2.15
CA TYR A 52 3.48 3.41 0.81
C TYR A 52 2.65 4.23 -0.18
N VAL A 53 3.29 4.73 -1.24
CA VAL A 53 2.62 5.36 -2.36
C VAL A 53 3.04 4.68 -3.66
N ALA A 54 2.08 4.54 -4.56
CA ALA A 54 2.33 4.10 -5.92
C ALA A 54 1.72 5.09 -6.91
N ILE A 55 2.42 5.34 -8.00
CA ILE A 55 1.99 6.17 -9.13
C ILE A 55 2.16 5.34 -10.40
N ALA A 56 1.08 5.14 -11.14
CA ALA A 56 1.05 4.42 -12.40
C ALA A 56 0.68 5.39 -13.52
N SER A 57 1.63 5.61 -14.45
CA SER A 57 1.39 6.32 -15.71
C SER A 57 1.45 5.34 -16.89
N ASP A 58 1.27 5.84 -18.12
CA ASP A 58 1.41 5.00 -19.31
C ASP A 58 2.87 4.57 -19.56
N GLU A 59 3.85 5.29 -19.00
CA GLU A 59 5.29 5.00 -19.18
C GLU A 59 5.90 4.23 -18.01
N VAL A 60 5.55 4.60 -16.76
CA VAL A 60 6.26 4.12 -15.58
C VAL A 60 5.34 3.80 -14.42
N PHE A 61 5.80 2.87 -13.58
CA PHE A 61 5.28 2.68 -12.23
C PHE A 61 6.34 3.16 -11.23
N ILE A 62 5.96 4.09 -10.36
CA ILE A 62 6.83 4.65 -9.32
C ILE A 62 6.25 4.27 -7.96
N ALA A 63 7.08 3.68 -7.11
CA ALA A 63 6.74 3.37 -5.73
C ALA A 63 7.71 4.04 -4.76
N ALA A 64 7.20 4.54 -3.65
CA ALA A 64 8.01 5.03 -2.54
C ALA A 64 7.36 4.68 -1.20
N ALA A 65 8.19 4.37 -0.20
CA ALA A 65 7.70 4.04 1.12
C ALA A 65 8.50 4.69 2.24
N VAL A 66 7.82 5.03 3.32
CA VAL A 66 8.41 5.39 4.61
C VAL A 66 7.97 4.36 5.63
N VAL A 67 8.92 3.74 6.31
CA VAL A 67 8.67 2.64 7.24
C VAL A 67 9.36 2.94 8.57
N HIS A 68 8.61 2.86 9.66
CA HIS A 68 9.09 2.99 11.03
C HIS A 68 8.74 1.75 11.84
N LEU A 69 9.76 0.96 12.18
CA LEU A 69 9.63 -0.33 12.86
C LEU A 69 9.73 -0.23 14.40
N GLY A 70 9.73 0.98 14.95
CA GLY A 70 9.92 1.24 16.37
C GLY A 70 11.39 1.38 16.76
N TYR A 71 12.21 0.40 16.36
CA TYR A 71 13.66 0.39 16.62
C TYR A 71 14.51 0.60 15.34
N LEU A 72 13.88 0.69 14.17
CA LEU A 72 14.54 0.82 12.88
C LEU A 72 13.72 1.68 11.92
N ALA A 73 14.38 2.45 11.08
CA ALA A 73 13.78 3.15 9.96
C ALA A 73 14.16 2.47 8.64
N ASN A 74 13.23 2.42 7.70
CA ASN A 74 13.48 2.00 6.33
C ASN A 74 12.75 2.93 5.35
N THR A 75 13.35 3.19 4.20
CA THR A 75 12.68 3.83 3.07
C THR A 75 13.20 3.24 1.77
N PHE A 76 12.34 3.13 0.78
CA PHE A 76 12.72 2.70 -0.55
C PHE A 76 12.02 3.53 -1.62
N GLY A 77 12.62 3.52 -2.81
CA GLY A 77 12.12 4.17 -4.01
C GLY A 77 12.43 3.30 -5.21
N VAL A 78 11.39 2.99 -5.99
CA VAL A 78 11.46 2.10 -7.14
C VAL A 78 10.80 2.77 -8.34
N VAL A 79 11.42 2.63 -9.51
CA VAL A 79 10.85 3.05 -10.80
C VAL A 79 10.95 1.89 -11.77
N PHE A 80 9.81 1.48 -12.30
CA PHE A 80 9.66 0.44 -13.31
C PHE A 80 9.28 1.07 -14.65
N ASP A 81 9.99 0.69 -15.71
CA ASP A 81 9.72 1.04 -17.10
C ASP A 81 8.72 0.03 -17.69
N LYS A 82 7.52 0.51 -18.06
CA LYS A 82 6.44 -0.35 -18.58
C LYS A 82 6.83 -1.00 -19.90
N ALA A 83 7.43 -0.23 -20.81
CA ALA A 83 7.77 -0.71 -22.15
C ALA A 83 8.95 -1.68 -22.13
N GLY A 84 10.01 -1.33 -21.40
CA GLY A 84 11.20 -2.16 -21.25
C GLY A 84 11.04 -3.32 -20.25
N ARG A 85 9.95 -3.36 -19.48
CA ARG A 85 9.66 -4.34 -18.42
C ARG A 85 10.82 -4.54 -17.45
N ARG A 86 11.41 -3.44 -16.98
CA ARG A 86 12.61 -3.47 -16.12
C ARG A 86 12.62 -2.35 -15.08
N LEU A 87 13.38 -2.54 -14.02
CA LEU A 87 13.64 -1.48 -13.04
C LEU A 87 14.66 -0.49 -13.59
N LEU A 88 14.30 0.79 -13.60
CA LEU A 88 15.23 1.90 -13.85
C LEU A 88 15.91 2.34 -12.56
N VAL A 89 15.16 2.31 -11.46
CA VAL A 89 15.63 2.65 -10.11
C VAL A 89 15.09 1.61 -9.15
N ASP A 90 15.97 1.11 -8.29
CA ASP A 90 15.63 0.29 -7.14
C ASP A 90 16.60 0.63 -6.01
N ARG A 91 16.11 1.33 -4.99
CA ARG A 91 16.92 1.77 -3.85
C ARG A 91 16.15 1.53 -2.57
N SER A 92 16.78 0.84 -1.62
CA SER A 92 16.34 0.76 -0.23
C SER A 92 17.46 1.26 0.67
N THR A 93 17.09 1.89 1.78
CA THR A 93 18.03 2.30 2.82
C THR A 93 17.40 2.10 4.19
N ILE A 94 18.19 1.48 5.07
CA ILE A 94 17.86 1.24 6.47
C ILE A 94 18.68 2.21 7.33
N GLY A 95 18.13 2.64 8.45
CA GLY A 95 18.88 3.43 9.43
C GLY A 95 18.20 3.53 10.79
N PRO A 96 18.72 4.40 11.66
CA PRO A 96 18.22 4.52 13.04
C PRO A 96 16.77 5.02 13.06
N PRO A 97 15.98 4.70 14.10
CA PRO A 97 14.53 4.96 14.13
C PRO A 97 14.18 6.44 13.97
N PHE A 98 15.00 7.35 14.52
CA PHE A 98 14.79 8.80 14.40
C PHE A 98 14.93 9.34 12.96
N ALA A 99 15.47 8.55 12.03
CA ALA A 99 15.59 8.92 10.63
C ALA A 99 14.27 8.77 9.86
N ALA A 100 13.22 8.19 10.46
CA ALA A 100 11.88 8.18 9.88
C ALA A 100 10.81 8.54 10.91
N SER A 101 9.65 8.98 10.43
CA SER A 101 8.45 9.19 11.22
C SER A 101 7.24 8.85 10.36
N VAL A 102 6.26 8.19 10.96
CA VAL A 102 4.95 7.93 10.36
C VAL A 102 3.90 8.33 11.38
N GLY A 103 2.99 9.21 10.96
CA GLY A 103 1.91 9.76 11.77
C GLY A 103 0.93 8.70 12.25
N ASP A 104 -0.01 9.16 13.06
CA ASP A 104 -1.08 8.36 13.63
C ASP A 104 -2.40 8.47 12.83
N VAL A 105 -2.36 9.04 11.63
CA VAL A 105 -3.50 9.10 10.70
C VAL A 105 -3.03 8.75 9.30
N GLY A 106 -3.87 8.03 8.53
CA GLY A 106 -3.62 7.71 7.12
C GLY A 106 -4.14 8.77 6.16
N GLY A 107 -5.30 9.35 6.47
CA GLY A 107 -5.99 10.33 5.65
C GLY A 107 -5.61 11.78 5.93
N GLU A 108 -6.61 12.62 6.21
CA GLU A 108 -6.41 14.03 6.51
C GLU A 108 -5.49 14.27 7.73
N GLY A 109 -4.46 15.09 7.56
CA GLY A 109 -3.45 15.33 8.59
C GLY A 109 -2.29 14.33 8.57
N SER A 110 -2.25 13.41 7.60
CA SER A 110 -1.19 12.41 7.51
C SER A 110 0.18 13.00 7.21
N SER A 111 1.20 12.36 7.77
CA SER A 111 2.59 12.71 7.55
C SER A 111 3.47 11.48 7.69
N ALA A 112 4.25 11.19 6.67
CA ALA A 112 5.29 10.19 6.69
C ALA A 112 6.57 10.78 6.09
N ARG A 113 7.67 10.71 6.83
CA ARG A 113 8.96 11.31 6.46
C ARG A 113 10.09 10.34 6.72
N ALA A 114 11.00 10.20 5.77
CA ALA A 114 12.29 9.55 5.93
C ALA A 114 13.41 10.49 5.49
N TRP A 115 14.47 10.56 6.29
CA TRP A 115 15.67 11.33 6.03
C TRP A 115 16.89 10.47 6.29
N LEU A 116 17.26 9.68 5.30
CA LEU A 116 18.38 8.76 5.34
C LEU A 116 19.46 9.22 4.33
N PRO A 117 20.74 8.88 4.53
CA PRO A 117 21.83 9.39 3.69
C PRO A 117 21.67 9.11 2.18
N ARG A 118 20.93 8.05 1.82
CA ARG A 118 20.73 7.59 0.43
C ARG A 118 19.27 7.64 -0.04
N GLY A 119 18.39 8.21 0.76
CA GLY A 119 16.95 8.24 0.47
C GLY A 119 16.24 9.26 1.35
N ARG A 120 15.51 10.17 0.72
CA ARG A 120 14.62 11.10 1.40
C ARG A 120 13.23 10.95 0.82
N VAL A 121 12.23 10.78 1.67
CA VAL A 121 10.83 10.67 1.25
C VAL A 121 9.96 11.49 2.18
N ARG A 122 8.99 12.21 1.62
CA ARG A 122 7.97 12.97 2.34
C ARG A 122 6.63 12.71 1.66
N ILE A 123 5.67 12.20 2.41
CA ILE A 123 4.29 11.94 1.99
C ILE A 123 3.41 12.61 3.01
N GLU A 124 2.69 13.66 2.64
CA GLU A 124 1.92 14.45 3.60
C GLU A 124 0.62 14.98 3.02
N ARG A 125 -0.43 14.97 3.84
CA ARG A 125 -1.69 15.67 3.57
C ARG A 125 -2.03 16.55 4.76
N PRO A 126 -1.76 17.86 4.72
CA PRO A 126 -2.16 18.76 5.80
C PRO A 126 -3.67 18.77 6.00
N ARG A 127 -4.12 19.11 7.22
CA ARG A 127 -5.55 19.29 7.53
C ARG A 127 -6.18 20.37 6.64
N GLY A 128 -7.41 20.15 6.21
CA GLY A 128 -8.16 20.98 5.29
C GLY A 128 -7.74 20.86 3.83
N GLN A 129 -6.68 20.11 3.52
CA GLN A 129 -6.24 19.93 2.14
C GLN A 129 -6.80 18.65 1.52
N ALA A 130 -7.19 18.73 0.26
CA ALA A 130 -7.72 17.60 -0.51
C ALA A 130 -6.63 16.85 -1.28
N SER A 131 -5.36 17.09 -1.00
CA SER A 131 -4.28 16.48 -1.76
C SER A 131 -3.09 16.10 -0.94
N VAL A 132 -2.51 14.96 -1.30
CA VAL A 132 -1.29 14.42 -0.71
C VAL A 132 -0.11 14.93 -1.52
N THR A 133 0.85 15.58 -0.87
CA THR A 133 2.12 15.94 -1.49
C THR A 133 3.11 14.81 -1.29
N VAL A 134 3.71 14.35 -2.38
CA VAL A 134 4.75 13.32 -2.41
C VAL A 134 6.02 13.93 -2.95
N ALA A 135 7.09 13.89 -2.15
CA ALA A 135 8.44 14.19 -2.60
C ALA A 135 9.36 13.01 -2.26
N ALA A 136 10.12 12.52 -3.24
CA ALA A 136 11.09 11.45 -3.02
C ALA A 136 12.40 11.72 -3.77
N ALA A 137 13.52 11.49 -3.10
CA ALA A 137 14.86 11.69 -3.66
C ALA A 137 15.76 10.50 -3.31
N PHE A 138 16.18 9.80 -4.36
CA PHE A 138 17.11 8.69 -4.32
C PHE A 138 18.14 8.84 -5.45
N ARG A 139 19.25 8.09 -5.40
CA ARG A 139 20.19 8.10 -6.53
C ARG A 139 19.52 7.58 -7.81
N GLY A 140 19.26 8.49 -8.74
CA GLY A 140 18.60 8.23 -10.02
C GLY A 140 17.10 8.52 -10.04
N LEU A 141 16.50 8.99 -8.95
CA LEU A 141 15.10 9.36 -8.86
C LEU A 141 14.95 10.67 -8.07
N GLU A 142 14.30 11.64 -8.68
CA GLU A 142 13.69 12.77 -7.98
C GLU A 142 12.22 12.82 -8.37
N LEU A 143 11.31 12.84 -7.40
CA LEU A 143 9.86 12.81 -7.57
C LEU A 143 9.28 14.00 -6.83
N HIS A 144 8.40 14.74 -7.49
CA HIS A 144 7.53 15.76 -6.88
C HIS A 144 6.14 15.63 -7.50
N ALA A 145 5.17 15.19 -6.71
CA ALA A 145 3.81 14.95 -7.17
C ALA A 145 2.76 15.38 -6.14
N ARG A 146 1.60 15.79 -6.63
CA ARG A 146 0.40 16.10 -5.87
C ARG A 146 -0.67 15.08 -6.25
N LEU A 147 -1.17 14.34 -5.27
CA LEU A 147 -2.20 13.31 -5.46
C LEU A 147 -3.55 13.89 -5.01
N ASP A 148 -4.46 14.10 -5.95
CA ASP A 148 -5.77 14.72 -5.73
C ASP A 148 -6.81 13.70 -5.27
N SER A 149 -7.42 13.96 -4.12
CA SER A 149 -8.43 13.10 -3.51
C SER A 149 -9.87 13.60 -3.69
N ARG A 150 -10.11 14.70 -4.41
CA ARG A 150 -11.47 15.29 -4.56
C ARG A 150 -12.40 14.45 -5.42
N VAL A 151 -11.85 13.90 -6.50
CA VAL A 151 -12.57 13.05 -7.47
C VAL A 151 -12.19 11.57 -7.38
N ALA A 152 -11.35 11.25 -6.39
CA ALA A 152 -10.97 9.88 -6.09
C ALA A 152 -12.06 9.23 -5.22
N PRO A 153 -12.37 7.95 -5.43
CA PRO A 153 -13.33 7.23 -4.62
C PRO A 153 -12.88 7.18 -3.14
N PRO A 154 -13.79 6.85 -2.22
CA PRO A 154 -13.45 6.78 -0.79
C PRO A 154 -12.35 5.75 -0.51
N ALA A 155 -11.58 5.99 0.55
CA ALA A 155 -10.66 4.98 1.07
C ALA A 155 -11.42 3.77 1.63
N ILE A 156 -10.76 2.61 1.63
CA ILE A 156 -11.12 1.51 2.53
C ILE A 156 -10.21 1.58 3.75
N SER A 157 -10.83 1.47 4.92
CA SER A 157 -10.16 1.54 6.21
C SER A 157 -10.49 0.32 7.03
N VAL A 158 -9.55 -0.18 7.80
CA VAL A 158 -9.72 -1.41 8.58
C VAL A 158 -9.14 -1.24 9.97
N ILE A 159 -9.87 -1.73 10.95
CA ILE A 159 -9.34 -2.05 12.28
C ILE A 159 -9.49 -3.55 12.42
N SER A 160 -8.37 -4.26 12.45
CA SER A 160 -8.34 -5.73 12.53
C SER A 160 -7.61 -6.18 13.79
N GLU A 161 -8.15 -7.20 14.43
CA GLU A 161 -7.50 -7.87 15.54
C GLU A 161 -6.87 -9.17 15.04
N ALA A 162 -5.58 -9.35 15.31
CA ALA A 162 -4.88 -10.60 15.04
C ALA A 162 -4.62 -11.37 16.35
N LYS A 163 -4.27 -12.65 16.20
CA LYS A 163 -3.99 -13.55 17.34
C LYS A 163 -2.98 -12.92 18.31
N GLY A 164 -3.24 -13.06 19.61
CA GLY A 164 -2.40 -12.52 20.68
C GLY A 164 -2.75 -11.09 21.09
N GLY A 165 -3.95 -10.60 20.77
CA GLY A 165 -4.46 -9.31 21.23
C GLY A 165 -3.76 -8.13 20.56
N VAL A 166 -3.29 -8.31 19.34
CA VAL A 166 -2.62 -7.26 18.59
C VAL A 166 -3.59 -6.61 17.61
N LEU A 167 -3.55 -5.28 17.54
CA LEU A 167 -4.45 -4.49 16.71
C LEU A 167 -3.68 -3.87 15.56
N ILE A 168 -4.23 -4.01 14.35
CA ILE A 168 -3.68 -3.48 13.11
C ILE A 168 -4.73 -2.57 12.50
N ALA A 169 -4.33 -1.35 12.15
CA ALA A 169 -5.14 -0.41 11.41
C ALA A 169 -4.54 -0.18 10.03
N THR A 170 -5.33 -0.32 8.98
CA THR A 170 -4.93 0.00 7.60
C THR A 170 -5.88 0.99 6.96
N GLU A 171 -5.36 1.84 6.09
CA GLU A 171 -6.16 2.74 5.26
C GLU A 171 -5.54 2.76 3.87
N LYS A 172 -6.34 2.43 2.86
CA LYS A 172 -5.90 2.37 1.47
C LYS A 172 -6.83 3.16 0.59
N ARG A 173 -6.25 3.96 -0.30
CA ARG A 173 -7.01 4.73 -1.28
C ARG A 173 -6.35 4.63 -2.64
N GLN A 174 -7.17 4.41 -3.66
CA GLN A 174 -6.76 4.20 -5.05
C GLN A 174 -7.38 5.29 -5.94
N LEU A 175 -6.94 5.33 -7.20
CA LEU A 175 -7.47 6.23 -8.25
C LEU A 175 -7.36 7.73 -7.93
N LEU A 176 -6.34 8.12 -7.15
CA LEU A 176 -6.00 9.53 -6.94
C LEU A 176 -5.46 10.11 -8.26
N GLY A 177 -5.93 11.29 -8.65
CA GLY A 177 -5.39 11.99 -9.82
C GLY A 177 -3.99 12.54 -9.51
N VAL A 178 -3.08 12.52 -10.47
CA VAL A 178 -1.71 12.99 -10.26
C VAL A 178 -1.43 14.24 -11.09
N GLU A 179 -0.79 15.20 -10.43
CA GLU A 179 -0.13 16.36 -11.05
C GLU A 179 1.33 16.38 -10.59
N GLY A 180 2.27 16.59 -11.51
CA GLY A 180 3.69 16.70 -11.16
C GLY A 180 4.61 15.86 -12.05
N GLU A 181 5.77 15.50 -11.53
CA GLU A 181 6.85 14.94 -12.35
C GLU A 181 7.85 14.08 -11.59
N ALA A 182 8.58 13.27 -12.35
CA ALA A 182 9.76 12.58 -11.89
C ALA A 182 10.95 12.81 -12.84
N SER A 183 12.13 13.03 -12.27
CA SER A 183 13.41 12.90 -12.97
C SER A 183 13.98 11.52 -12.68
N VAL A 184 14.05 10.68 -13.72
CA VAL A 184 14.51 9.29 -13.65
C VAL A 184 15.76 9.15 -14.49
N LEU A 185 16.91 8.89 -13.83
CA LEU A 185 18.22 8.81 -14.47
C LEU A 185 18.56 10.03 -15.36
N GLY A 186 18.09 11.22 -14.95
CA GLY A 186 18.26 12.47 -15.69
C GLY A 186 17.18 12.76 -16.74
N ARG A 187 16.28 11.81 -17.03
CA ARG A 187 15.13 12.02 -17.92
C ARG A 187 13.92 12.50 -17.12
N ARG A 188 13.37 13.66 -17.49
CA ARG A 188 12.13 14.18 -16.91
C ARG A 188 10.92 13.46 -17.53
N ILE A 189 9.99 13.04 -16.68
CA ILE A 189 8.75 12.35 -17.02
C ILE A 189 7.61 13.12 -16.35
N THR A 190 6.65 13.60 -17.13
CA THR A 190 5.41 14.16 -16.57
C THR A 190 4.56 13.02 -15.99
N LEU A 191 3.95 13.27 -14.84
CA LEU A 191 3.00 12.37 -14.19
C LEU A 191 1.58 12.90 -14.28
N ASP A 192 1.35 13.98 -15.04
CA ASP A 192 0.02 14.55 -15.20
C ASP A 192 -0.93 13.54 -15.86
N GLY A 193 -2.08 13.32 -15.23
CA GLY A 193 -3.07 12.34 -15.68
C GLY A 193 -2.74 10.89 -15.31
N ALA A 194 -1.61 10.64 -14.65
CA ALA A 194 -1.36 9.35 -14.00
C ALA A 194 -2.37 9.10 -12.86
N LEU A 195 -2.41 7.86 -12.41
CA LEU A 195 -3.21 7.45 -11.25
C LEU A 195 -2.28 7.10 -10.10
N ALA A 196 -2.69 7.41 -8.87
CA ALA A 196 -1.95 7.05 -7.68
C ALA A 196 -2.80 6.34 -6.63
N SER A 197 -2.09 5.66 -5.73
CA SER A 197 -2.63 5.07 -4.52
C SER A 197 -1.75 5.37 -3.33
N TYR A 198 -2.33 5.41 -2.15
CA TYR A 198 -1.59 5.29 -0.89
C TYR A 198 -2.10 4.11 -0.07
N ASP A 199 -1.18 3.60 0.75
CA ASP A 199 -1.40 2.53 1.70
C ASP A 199 -0.74 2.93 3.03
N TYR A 200 -1.56 3.19 4.03
CA TYR A 200 -1.15 3.44 5.40
C TYR A 200 -1.41 2.20 6.24
N THR A 201 -0.43 1.82 7.06
CA THR A 201 -0.62 0.81 8.09
C THR A 201 0.02 1.26 9.39
N SER A 202 -0.68 1.03 10.50
CA SER A 202 -0.17 1.19 11.85
C SER A 202 -0.73 0.11 12.75
N GLY A 203 0.13 -0.69 13.36
CA GLY A 203 -0.33 -1.77 14.22
C GLY A 203 0.72 -2.29 15.18
N LEU A 204 0.25 -2.97 16.21
CA LEU A 204 1.09 -3.91 16.95
C LEU A 204 1.17 -5.18 16.11
N MET A 205 2.38 -5.59 15.72
CA MET A 205 2.54 -6.73 14.84
C MET A 205 2.80 -8.02 15.63
N PRO A 206 2.22 -9.17 15.21
CA PRO A 206 2.67 -10.47 15.69
C PRO A 206 4.16 -10.65 15.41
N ARG A 207 4.88 -11.40 16.26
CA ARG A 207 6.35 -11.62 16.12
C ARG A 207 6.78 -12.10 14.74
N ARG A 208 5.96 -12.93 14.10
CA ARG A 208 6.13 -13.38 12.72
C ARG A 208 4.87 -13.01 11.94
N THR A 209 5.04 -12.27 10.84
CA THR A 209 3.97 -11.85 9.96
C THR A 209 4.27 -12.34 8.55
N THR A 210 3.25 -12.88 7.88
CA THR A 210 3.33 -13.30 6.49
C THR A 210 2.10 -12.81 5.77
N TRP A 211 2.29 -12.28 4.56
CA TRP A 211 1.21 -11.88 3.69
C TRP A 211 1.60 -11.99 2.24
N ARG A 212 0.57 -12.03 1.41
CA ARG A 212 0.67 -11.69 0.00
C ARG A 212 -0.26 -10.56 -0.30
N TRP A 213 0.16 -9.72 -1.23
CA TRP A 213 -0.55 -8.50 -1.53
C TRP A 213 -0.41 -8.17 -3.02
N ALA A 214 -1.46 -7.60 -3.61
CA ALA A 214 -1.40 -7.06 -4.95
C ALA A 214 -2.20 -5.77 -5.04
N ILE A 215 -1.64 -4.85 -5.82
CA ILE A 215 -2.36 -3.69 -6.33
C ILE A 215 -2.27 -3.64 -7.83
N ALA A 216 -3.35 -3.18 -8.46
CA ALA A 216 -3.38 -2.83 -9.87
C ALA A 216 -4.05 -1.47 -10.01
N LEU A 217 -3.49 -0.62 -10.86
CA LEU A 217 -3.91 0.77 -11.01
C LEU A 217 -3.85 1.19 -12.47
N GLY A 218 -5.02 1.47 -13.05
CA GLY A 218 -5.11 1.82 -14.47
C GLY A 218 -6.55 1.94 -14.95
N ARG A 219 -6.81 1.39 -16.14
CA ARG A 219 -8.12 1.42 -16.80
C ARG A 219 -8.52 0.05 -17.32
N ALA A 220 -9.82 -0.23 -17.29
CA ALA A 220 -10.39 -1.33 -18.04
C ALA A 220 -10.36 -1.03 -19.55
N GLN A 221 -10.52 -2.07 -20.39
CA GLN A 221 -10.66 -1.91 -21.85
C GLN A 221 -11.86 -1.03 -22.23
N SER A 222 -12.92 -1.02 -21.41
CA SER A 222 -14.10 -0.17 -21.56
C SER A 222 -13.88 1.29 -21.15
N GLY A 223 -12.73 1.62 -20.55
CA GLY A 223 -12.28 2.99 -20.26
C GLY A 223 -12.42 3.44 -18.80
N GLU A 224 -13.22 2.74 -17.99
CA GLU A 224 -13.37 3.00 -16.55
C GLU A 224 -12.01 2.94 -15.85
N ARG A 225 -11.78 3.84 -14.89
CA ARG A 225 -10.61 3.75 -14.01
C ARG A 225 -10.80 2.58 -13.07
N VAL A 226 -9.77 1.75 -12.93
CA VAL A 226 -9.79 0.58 -12.05
C VAL A 226 -8.61 0.63 -11.09
N GLY A 227 -8.92 0.52 -9.80
CA GLY A 227 -7.96 0.33 -8.72
C GLY A 227 -8.28 -0.99 -8.01
N LEU A 228 -7.27 -1.76 -7.67
CA LEU A 228 -7.44 -3.03 -6.97
C LEU A 228 -6.50 -3.08 -5.76
N ASN A 229 -6.99 -3.61 -4.66
CA ASN A 229 -6.20 -4.01 -3.50
C ASN A 229 -6.66 -5.40 -3.06
N VAL A 230 -5.79 -6.40 -3.15
CA VAL A 230 -6.09 -7.77 -2.74
C VAL A 230 -4.99 -8.27 -1.83
N GLY A 231 -5.37 -8.82 -0.68
CA GLY A 231 -4.47 -9.42 0.30
C GLY A 231 -4.83 -10.90 0.56
N GLU A 232 -3.83 -11.68 0.96
CA GLU A 232 -3.97 -13.03 1.50
C GLU A 232 -3.14 -13.14 2.78
N GLY A 233 -3.78 -13.56 3.88
CA GLY A 233 -3.18 -13.53 5.21
C GLY A 233 -3.11 -12.12 5.81
N PHE A 234 -2.40 -12.00 6.94
CA PHE A 234 -2.27 -10.76 7.72
C PHE A 234 -3.62 -10.08 8.05
N VAL A 235 -4.05 -9.05 7.31
CA VAL A 235 -5.36 -8.39 7.50
C VAL A 235 -6.49 -9.13 6.77
N GLY A 236 -6.16 -9.83 5.68
CA GLY A 236 -7.07 -10.70 4.93
C GLY A 236 -8.15 -9.96 4.15
N ASP A 237 -9.34 -10.56 4.11
CA ASP A 237 -10.48 -10.03 3.36
C ASP A 237 -10.80 -8.58 3.73
N ALA A 238 -10.63 -8.20 5.00
CA ALA A 238 -11.06 -6.92 5.58
C ALA A 238 -10.58 -5.69 4.81
N GLU A 239 -9.40 -5.75 4.18
CA GLU A 239 -8.82 -4.66 3.38
C GLU A 239 -8.91 -4.88 1.86
N CYS A 240 -9.43 -6.02 1.43
CA CYS A 240 -9.58 -6.34 0.01
C CYS A 240 -10.70 -5.50 -0.61
N ALA A 241 -10.40 -4.84 -1.73
CA ALA A 241 -11.31 -3.90 -2.38
C ALA A 241 -10.99 -3.68 -3.87
N LEU A 242 -12.06 -3.42 -4.62
CA LEU A 242 -12.07 -2.96 -6.00
C LEU A 242 -12.63 -1.55 -6.04
N TRP A 243 -11.93 -0.66 -6.74
CA TRP A 243 -12.41 0.67 -7.06
C TRP A 243 -12.68 0.75 -8.56
N VAL A 244 -13.86 1.23 -8.93
CA VAL A 244 -14.22 1.50 -10.32
C VAL A 244 -14.75 2.93 -10.40
N ASP A 245 -14.00 3.80 -11.06
CA ASP A 245 -14.23 5.24 -11.09
C ASP A 245 -14.46 5.87 -9.71
N GLY A 246 -15.71 6.20 -9.37
CA GLY A 246 -16.10 6.82 -8.10
C GLY A 246 -16.52 5.83 -7.02
N ASP A 247 -16.65 4.55 -7.36
CA ASP A 247 -17.20 3.52 -6.50
C ASP A 247 -16.11 2.68 -5.83
N LEU A 248 -16.46 2.18 -4.64
CA LEU A 248 -15.66 1.27 -3.83
C LEU A 248 -16.51 0.03 -3.53
N PHE A 249 -15.97 -1.15 -3.86
CA PHE A 249 -16.59 -2.46 -3.64
C PHE A 249 -15.64 -3.32 -2.80
N PRO A 250 -16.05 -3.80 -1.62
CA PRO A 250 -15.23 -4.75 -0.87
C PRO A 250 -15.22 -6.10 -1.57
N LEU A 251 -14.07 -6.77 -1.50
CA LEU A 251 -13.82 -8.08 -2.08
C LEU A 251 -13.61 -9.12 -0.98
N ALA A 252 -13.86 -10.39 -1.31
CA ALA A 252 -13.34 -11.49 -0.50
C ALA A 252 -11.80 -11.55 -0.54
N GLU A 253 -11.21 -12.31 0.37
CA GLU A 253 -9.75 -12.51 0.44
C GLU A 253 -9.19 -13.08 -0.88
N GLY A 254 -7.96 -12.66 -1.20
CA GLY A 254 -7.20 -13.15 -2.34
C GLY A 254 -6.64 -14.56 -2.16
N ARG A 255 -6.32 -15.19 -3.28
CA ARG A 255 -5.55 -16.44 -3.39
C ARG A 255 -4.50 -16.22 -4.46
N PHE A 256 -3.24 -16.31 -4.06
CA PHE A 256 -2.09 -16.10 -4.91
C PHE A 256 -1.46 -17.45 -5.25
N THR A 257 -1.37 -17.77 -6.54
CA THR A 257 -0.69 -18.97 -7.02
C THR A 257 0.49 -18.58 -7.89
N PHE A 258 1.69 -18.95 -7.48
CA PHE A 258 2.94 -18.71 -8.19
C PHE A 258 3.98 -19.76 -7.78
N ASP A 259 5.05 -19.88 -8.57
CA ASP A 259 6.19 -20.72 -8.21
C ASP A 259 7.22 -19.90 -7.43
N ALA A 260 7.38 -20.17 -6.14
CA ALA A 260 8.33 -19.45 -5.29
C ALA A 260 9.81 -19.63 -5.74
N ALA A 261 10.13 -20.71 -6.46
CA ALA A 261 11.47 -20.91 -7.03
C ALA A 261 11.67 -20.12 -8.34
N ARG A 262 10.57 -19.69 -8.99
CA ARG A 262 10.59 -18.85 -10.18
C ARG A 262 9.62 -17.66 -10.00
N PRO A 263 9.95 -16.72 -9.09
CA PRO A 263 9.02 -15.65 -8.69
C PRO A 263 8.71 -14.64 -9.80
N LEU A 264 9.44 -14.67 -10.91
CA LEU A 264 9.16 -13.85 -12.10
C LEU A 264 8.31 -14.59 -13.14
N ASP A 265 7.99 -15.87 -12.94
CA ASP A 265 6.94 -16.54 -13.71
C ASP A 265 5.57 -15.91 -13.39
N PRO A 266 4.57 -16.01 -14.28
CA PRO A 266 3.26 -15.39 -14.04
C PRO A 266 2.56 -15.88 -12.77
N TRP A 267 1.96 -14.95 -12.05
CA TRP A 267 1.16 -15.20 -10.85
C TRP A 267 -0.31 -15.20 -11.23
N HIS A 268 -1.10 -16.06 -10.61
CA HIS A 268 -2.55 -15.98 -10.66
C HIS A 268 -3.08 -15.42 -9.34
N VAL A 269 -3.91 -14.38 -9.44
CA VAL A 269 -4.54 -13.69 -8.32
C VAL A 269 -6.06 -13.80 -8.50
N ARG A 270 -6.71 -14.49 -7.56
CA ARG A 270 -8.17 -14.69 -7.55
C ARG A 270 -8.75 -14.30 -6.21
N THR A 271 -9.99 -13.83 -6.16
CA THR A 271 -10.70 -13.67 -4.89
C THR A 271 -11.61 -14.86 -4.62
N ALA A 272 -11.84 -15.19 -3.35
CA ALA A 272 -12.63 -16.35 -2.96
C ALA A 272 -14.11 -16.29 -3.42
N ASP A 273 -14.63 -15.09 -3.68
CA ASP A 273 -15.96 -14.83 -4.24
C ASP A 273 -16.01 -14.88 -5.78
N GLY A 274 -14.87 -15.09 -6.45
CA GLY A 274 -14.76 -15.13 -7.91
C GLY A 274 -14.96 -13.76 -8.58
N ALA A 275 -14.94 -12.66 -7.82
CA ALA A 275 -15.03 -11.32 -8.37
C ALA A 275 -13.75 -10.90 -9.13
N VAL A 276 -12.61 -11.51 -8.81
CA VAL A 276 -11.32 -11.24 -9.45
C VAL A 276 -10.75 -12.55 -9.99
N ASP A 277 -10.33 -12.53 -11.26
CA ASP A 277 -9.50 -13.57 -11.88
C ASP A 277 -8.46 -12.89 -12.79
N LEU A 278 -7.25 -12.74 -12.25
CA LEU A 278 -6.18 -11.97 -12.88
C LEU A 278 -4.91 -12.80 -12.99
N ARG A 279 -4.22 -12.61 -14.12
CA ARG A 279 -2.85 -13.05 -14.34
C ARG A 279 -1.94 -11.83 -14.26
N PHE A 280 -1.06 -11.85 -13.28
CA PHE A 280 0.01 -10.87 -13.12
C PHE A 280 1.29 -11.41 -13.76
N ILE A 281 1.90 -10.62 -14.63
CA ILE A 281 3.12 -10.95 -15.36
C ILE A 281 4.21 -10.02 -14.83
N PRO A 282 5.08 -10.52 -13.93
CA PRO A 282 6.24 -9.76 -13.47
C PRO A 282 7.14 -9.33 -14.63
N GLY A 283 7.64 -8.10 -14.59
CA GLY A 283 8.74 -7.65 -15.45
C GLY A 283 10.08 -7.68 -14.71
N ALA A 284 10.07 -7.18 -13.48
CA ALA A 284 11.22 -7.17 -12.58
C ALA A 284 10.74 -7.15 -11.12
N ALA A 285 11.63 -7.31 -10.15
CA ALA A 285 11.24 -7.32 -8.75
C ALA A 285 12.14 -6.44 -7.89
N HIS A 286 11.50 -5.66 -7.01
CA HIS A 286 12.16 -5.13 -5.84
C HIS A 286 12.21 -6.25 -4.80
N SER A 287 13.40 -6.57 -4.30
CA SER A 287 13.55 -7.60 -3.28
C SER A 287 14.57 -7.19 -2.23
N ASN A 288 14.28 -7.46 -0.97
CA ASN A 288 15.22 -7.27 0.13
C ASN A 288 15.25 -8.53 1.00
N HIS A 289 16.45 -9.07 1.20
CA HIS A 289 16.71 -10.04 2.25
C HIS A 289 17.48 -9.33 3.37
N THR A 290 16.86 -9.23 4.54
CA THR A 290 17.44 -8.57 5.71
C THR A 290 17.53 -9.57 6.86
N ASN A 291 18.70 -9.68 7.49
CA ASN A 291 18.87 -10.36 8.76
C ASN A 291 19.81 -9.53 9.65
N LEU A 292 19.24 -8.84 10.63
CA LEU A 292 19.92 -7.98 11.60
C LEU A 292 19.90 -8.57 13.03
N GLY A 293 19.58 -9.86 13.17
CA GLY A 293 19.38 -10.55 14.44
C GLY A 293 18.06 -10.20 15.13
N VAL A 294 17.78 -8.90 15.32
CA VAL A 294 16.49 -8.43 15.85
C VAL A 294 15.39 -8.44 14.80
N LEU A 295 15.74 -8.39 13.52
CA LEU A 295 14.82 -8.39 12.39
C LEU A 295 15.30 -9.39 11.34
N ALA A 296 14.40 -10.26 10.88
CA ALA A 296 14.62 -11.08 9.70
C ALA A 296 13.46 -10.88 8.72
N SER A 297 13.75 -10.60 7.46
CA SER A 297 12.75 -10.31 6.42
C SER A 297 13.18 -10.87 5.08
N GLU A 298 12.26 -11.60 4.45
CA GLU A 298 12.29 -11.98 3.05
C GLU A 298 11.18 -11.18 2.34
N PHE A 299 11.59 -10.14 1.61
CA PHE A 299 10.70 -9.25 0.88
C PHE A 299 10.89 -9.44 -0.62
N LEU A 300 9.80 -9.72 -1.31
CA LEU A 300 9.73 -9.85 -2.75
C LEU A 300 8.49 -9.11 -3.25
N GLN A 301 8.69 -8.05 -4.04
CA GLN A 301 7.63 -7.30 -4.67
C GLN A 301 7.92 -7.17 -6.17
N PRO A 302 7.45 -8.13 -6.99
CA PRO A 302 7.53 -8.00 -8.42
C PRO A 302 6.59 -6.90 -8.92
N ILE A 303 7.08 -6.12 -9.88
CA ILE A 303 6.35 -5.04 -10.56
C ILE A 303 6.15 -5.48 -12.00
N GLY A 304 4.94 -5.28 -12.51
CA GLY A 304 4.58 -5.82 -13.80
C GLY A 304 3.20 -5.42 -14.28
N LEU A 305 2.61 -6.34 -15.06
CA LEU A 305 1.40 -6.09 -15.82
C LEU A 305 0.33 -7.10 -15.44
N THR A 306 -0.87 -6.61 -15.20
CA THR A 306 -2.03 -7.39 -14.78
C THR A 306 -3.05 -7.42 -15.90
N SER A 307 -3.48 -8.64 -16.26
CA SER A 307 -4.51 -8.87 -17.28
C SER A 307 -5.50 -9.92 -16.82
N GLY A 308 -6.76 -9.80 -17.21
CA GLY A 308 -7.83 -10.72 -16.82
C GLY A 308 -9.13 -9.96 -16.57
N THR A 309 -9.95 -10.43 -15.63
CA THR A 309 -11.28 -9.86 -15.40
C THR A 309 -11.53 -9.51 -13.94
N VAL A 310 -12.25 -8.41 -13.74
CA VAL A 310 -12.86 -8.06 -12.45
C VAL A 310 -14.36 -7.89 -12.64
N ARG A 311 -15.17 -8.38 -11.70
CA ARG A 311 -16.63 -8.31 -11.73
C ARG A 311 -17.11 -7.37 -10.63
N VAL A 312 -17.95 -6.41 -11.01
CA VAL A 312 -18.64 -5.51 -10.09
C VAL A 312 -20.00 -6.10 -9.67
N PRO A 313 -20.56 -5.71 -8.52
CA PRO A 313 -21.78 -6.33 -7.99
C PRO A 313 -23.03 -6.14 -8.87
N ASP A 314 -23.05 -5.17 -9.78
CA ASP A 314 -24.12 -5.01 -10.78
C ASP A 314 -24.07 -6.04 -11.93
N GLY A 315 -23.06 -6.93 -11.93
CA GLY A 315 -22.89 -8.00 -12.90
C GLY A 315 -21.97 -7.66 -14.07
N ARG A 316 -21.58 -6.38 -14.27
CA ARG A 316 -20.60 -6.04 -15.31
C ARG A 316 -19.26 -6.72 -15.03
N VAL A 317 -18.62 -7.15 -16.11
CA VAL A 317 -17.26 -7.71 -16.10
C VAL A 317 -16.37 -6.74 -16.84
N LEU A 318 -15.37 -6.21 -16.14
CA LEU A 318 -14.38 -5.31 -16.69
C LEU A 318 -13.14 -6.11 -17.06
N GLU A 319 -12.69 -5.97 -18.30
CA GLU A 319 -11.47 -6.60 -18.78
C GLU A 319 -10.28 -5.67 -18.54
N LEU A 320 -9.28 -6.18 -17.83
CA LEU A 320 -8.00 -5.52 -17.63
C LEU A 320 -7.00 -6.08 -18.62
N ARG A 321 -6.22 -5.20 -19.25
CA ARG A 321 -5.14 -5.59 -20.15
C ARG A 321 -3.91 -4.74 -19.88
N ASP A 322 -2.83 -5.39 -19.51
CA ASP A 322 -1.52 -4.78 -19.28
C ASP A 322 -1.60 -3.57 -18.33
N VAL A 323 -2.42 -3.69 -17.28
CA VAL A 323 -2.58 -2.70 -16.21
C VAL A 323 -1.39 -2.80 -15.25
N LEU A 324 -0.73 -1.67 -14.98
CA LEU A 324 0.41 -1.65 -14.07
C LEU A 324 -0.01 -2.01 -12.66
N GLY A 325 0.88 -2.71 -11.96
CA GLY A 325 0.66 -3.12 -10.60
C GLY A 325 1.88 -3.81 -10.00
N VAL A 326 1.71 -4.22 -8.76
CA VAL A 326 2.66 -5.08 -8.06
C VAL A 326 1.95 -6.28 -7.49
N ALA A 327 2.69 -7.37 -7.36
CA ALA A 327 2.39 -8.42 -6.40
C ALA A 327 3.47 -8.40 -5.32
N GLU A 328 3.21 -9.01 -4.19
CA GLU A 328 4.13 -9.09 -3.06
C GLU A 328 3.98 -10.44 -2.37
N ASP A 329 5.11 -11.03 -2.00
CA ASP A 329 5.21 -12.15 -1.06
C ASP A 329 6.19 -11.75 0.03
N GLN A 330 5.72 -11.77 1.27
CA GLN A 330 6.44 -11.24 2.39
C GLN A 330 6.42 -12.19 3.57
N VAL A 331 7.61 -12.43 4.12
CA VAL A 331 7.80 -13.09 5.41
C VAL A 331 8.70 -12.22 6.27
N ILE A 332 8.18 -11.77 7.42
CA ILE A 332 8.94 -10.95 8.36
C ILE A 332 8.83 -11.47 9.78
N SER A 333 9.95 -11.37 10.49
CA SER A 333 10.11 -11.74 11.89
C SER A 333 10.74 -10.54 12.60
N TRP A 334 9.95 -9.82 13.41
CA TRP A 334 10.29 -8.54 14.07
C TRP A 334 11.09 -8.60 15.36
#